data_AF-A0A1K1YE50-F1
#
_entry.id   AF-A0A1K1YE50-F1
#
_cell.length_a   1.000
_cell.length_b   1.000
_cell.length_c   1.000
_cell.angle_alpha   90.00
_cell.angle_beta   90.00
_cell.angle_gamma   90.00
#
_symmetry.space_group_name_H-M   'P 1'
#
loop_
_entity.id
_entity.type
_entity.pdbx_description
1 polymer ?
#
loop_
_entity_poly.entity_id
_entity_poly.type
_entity_poly.pdbx_seq_one_letter_code
_entity_poly.pdbx_strand_id
1 'polypeptide(L)'
;MTRSDIWGPESVKQCVAAGLGLSLISEHAVVDDVRWESLAVLAVSPRPRSRPVDLVCRRDRLRSPAERTFTGVLRMIGSWPRELSAR
;
A
#
# COMPACT_ATOMS: atom_id res chain seq x y z
N MET A 1 30.95 -0.02 -1.04
CA MET A 1 29.56 -0.49 -1.15
C MET A 1 28.78 0.63 -1.82
N THR A 2 28.36 0.45 -3.07
CA THR A 2 27.70 1.52 -3.84
C THR A 2 26.24 1.58 -3.43
N ARG A 3 25.74 2.76 -3.09
CA ARG A 3 24.32 2.96 -2.76
C ARG A 3 23.50 2.98 -4.04
N SER A 4 22.43 2.19 -4.07
CA SER A 4 21.46 2.17 -5.15
C SER A 4 20.11 2.58 -4.60
N ASP A 5 19.50 3.60 -5.21
CA ASP A 5 18.15 4.03 -4.87
C ASP A 5 17.18 3.43 -5.91
N ILE A 6 16.18 2.69 -5.42
CA ILE A 6 15.14 2.05 -6.25
C ILE A 6 13.85 2.82 -6.04
N TRP A 7 13.20 3.21 -7.13
CA TRP A 7 11.99 4.02 -7.09
C TRP A 7 10.78 3.22 -7.55
N GLY A 8 9.69 3.35 -6.79
CA GLY A 8 8.40 2.75 -7.12
C GLY A 8 8.16 1.39 -6.46
N PRO A 9 6.91 1.09 -6.08
CA PRO A 9 6.58 -0.13 -5.35
C PRO A 9 6.90 -1.41 -6.14
N GLU A 10 6.58 -1.46 -7.44
CA GLU A 10 6.78 -2.66 -8.24
C GLU A 10 8.27 -3.03 -8.41
N SER A 11 9.13 -2.05 -8.68
CA SER A 11 10.57 -2.29 -8.79
C SER A 11 11.16 -2.82 -7.48
N VAL A 12 10.74 -2.25 -6.35
CA VAL A 12 11.13 -2.73 -5.03
C VAL A 12 10.70 -4.18 -4.81
N LYS A 13 9.45 -4.54 -5.15
CA LYS A 13 8.94 -5.91 -5.02
C LYS A 13 9.74 -6.90 -5.86
N GLN A 14 10.03 -6.57 -7.12
CA GLN A 14 10.83 -7.42 -8.00
C GLN A 14 12.25 -7.63 -7.47
N CYS A 15 12.88 -6.59 -6.92
CA CYS A 15 14.20 -6.72 -6.30
C CYS A 15 14.19 -7.64 -5.07
N VAL A 16 13.18 -7.50 -4.20
CA VAL A 16 13.02 -8.37 -3.03
C VAL A 16 12.76 -9.81 -3.46
N ALA A 17 11.85 -10.05 -4.41
CA ALA A 17 11.56 -11.37 -4.95
C ALA A 17 12.79 -12.03 -5.63
N ALA A 18 13.67 -11.22 -6.24
CA ALA A 18 14.93 -11.68 -6.81
C ALA A 18 16.03 -11.95 -5.75
N GLY A 19 15.73 -11.83 -4.46
CA GLY A 19 16.67 -12.12 -3.38
C GLY A 19 17.67 -11.00 -3.07
N LEU A 20 17.42 -9.77 -3.55
CA LEU A 20 18.31 -8.63 -3.28
C LEU A 20 18.19 -8.07 -1.85
N GLY A 21 17.26 -8.60 -1.04
CA GLY A 21 17.13 -8.28 0.38
C GLY A 21 15.69 -8.08 0.82
N LEU A 22 15.49 -7.11 1.71
CA LEU A 22 14.20 -6.76 2.32
C LEU A 22 13.89 -5.29 2.08
N SER A 23 12.61 -4.92 2.10
CA SER A 23 12.21 -3.52 1.95
C SER A 23 11.01 -3.17 2.82
N LEU A 24 10.95 -1.91 3.25
CA LEU A 24 9.78 -1.32 3.88
C LEU A 24 8.92 -0.67 2.80
N ILE A 25 7.78 -1.29 2.51
CA ILE A 25 6.82 -0.84 1.51
C ILE A 25 5.41 -0.81 2.13
N SER A 26 4.52 -0.04 1.53
CA SER A 26 3.11 0.03 1.94
C SER A 26 2.46 -1.35 1.92
N GLU A 27 1.75 -1.68 2.99
CA GLU A 27 0.89 -2.87 3.08
C GLU A 27 -0.13 -2.94 1.93
N HIS A 28 -0.61 -1.81 1.44
CA HIS A 28 -1.54 -1.74 0.31
C HIS A 28 -0.93 -2.19 -1.04
N ALA A 29 0.40 -2.26 -1.16
CA ALA A 29 1.09 -2.56 -2.42
C ALA A 29 1.53 -4.02 -2.56
N VAL A 30 1.41 -4.82 -1.50
CA VAL A 30 1.90 -6.20 -1.42
C VAL A 30 0.80 -7.23 -1.18
N VAL A 31 -0.48 -6.82 -1.20
CA VAL A 31 -1.63 -7.69 -0.88
C VAL A 31 -1.64 -8.93 -1.76
N ASP A 32 -1.56 -8.73 -3.08
CA ASP A 32 -1.56 -9.83 -4.04
C ASP A 32 -0.30 -10.67 -3.92
N ASP A 33 0.87 -10.05 -3.77
CA ASP A 33 2.14 -10.76 -3.65
C ASP A 33 2.19 -11.69 -2.43
N VAL A 34 1.62 -11.26 -1.31
CA VAL A 34 1.50 -12.07 -0.10
C VAL A 34 0.46 -13.18 -0.31
N ARG A 35 -0.67 -12.87 -0.95
CA ARG A 35 -1.71 -13.85 -1.27
C ARG A 35 -1.21 -14.97 -2.20
N TRP A 36 -0.32 -14.63 -3.14
CA TRP A 36 0.31 -15.58 -4.07
C TRP A 36 1.59 -16.21 -3.54
N GLU A 37 1.96 -15.93 -2.28
CA GLU A 37 3.17 -16.44 -1.63
C GLU A 37 4.47 -16.07 -2.39
N SER A 38 4.44 -15.02 -3.22
CA SER A 38 5.63 -14.51 -3.91
C SER A 38 6.46 -13.58 -3.02
N LEU A 39 5.83 -12.98 -2.01
CA LEU A 39 6.49 -12.19 -0.96
C LEU A 39 5.96 -12.58 0.42
N ALA A 40 6.78 -12.40 1.45
CA ALA A 40 6.41 -12.58 2.85
C ALA A 40 6.50 -11.26 3.62
N VAL A 41 5.59 -11.05 4.58
CA VAL A 41 5.61 -9.90 5.50
C VAL A 41 6.43 -10.27 6.73
N LEU A 42 7.40 -9.43 7.08
CA LEU A 42 8.17 -9.58 8.32
C LEU A 42 7.53 -8.77 9.45
N ALA A 43 7.33 -9.40 10.60
CA ALA A 43 6.94 -8.70 11.82
C ALA A 43 8.11 -7.86 12.36
N VAL A 44 7.92 -6.55 12.46
CA VAL A 44 8.94 -5.60 12.96
C VAL A 44 8.42 -4.90 14.22
N SER A 45 9.27 -4.82 15.24
CA SER A 45 9.00 -4.10 16.49
C SER A 45 10.06 -3.01 16.75
N PRO A 46 9.66 -1.75 16.99
CA PRO A 46 8.28 -1.25 17.00
C PRO A 46 7.66 -1.21 15.59
N ARG A 47 6.32 -1.32 15.52
CA ARG A 47 5.61 -1.24 14.23
C ARG A 47 5.88 0.13 13.58
N PRO A 48 6.15 0.19 12.26
CA PRO A 48 6.25 1.44 11.53
C PRO A 48 4.98 2.30 11.69
N ARG A 49 5.15 3.62 11.72
CA ARG A 49 4.04 4.56 11.86
C ARG A 49 3.08 4.43 10.68
N SER A 50 1.79 4.32 10.96
CA SER A 50 0.75 4.30 9.92
C SER A 50 0.70 5.63 9.16
N ARG A 51 0.44 5.55 7.85
CA ARG A 51 0.29 6.70 6.95
C ARG A 51 -1.18 6.83 6.55
N PRO A 52 -1.84 7.96 6.82
CA PRO A 52 -3.22 8.15 6.38
C PRO A 52 -3.29 8.21 4.85
N VAL A 53 -4.41 7.71 4.31
CA VAL A 53 -4.78 7.85 2.90
C VAL A 53 -5.98 8.77 2.82
N ASP A 54 -5.79 9.93 2.21
CA ASP A 54 -6.80 10.99 2.17
C ASP A 54 -7.46 11.09 0.79
N LEU A 55 -8.79 11.22 0.78
CA LEU A 55 -9.53 11.60 -0.42
C LEU A 55 -9.49 13.12 -0.57
N VAL A 56 -8.66 13.60 -1.50
CA VAL A 56 -8.52 15.04 -1.78
C VAL A 56 -9.44 15.44 -2.94
N CYS A 57 -10.18 16.54 -2.76
CA CYS A 57 -11.05 17.10 -3.79
C CYS A 57 -10.87 18.62 -3.88
N ARG A 58 -11.04 19.17 -5.09
CA ARG A 58 -11.14 20.62 -5.28
C ARG A 58 -12.39 21.17 -4.61
N ARG A 59 -12.22 22.22 -3.79
CA ARG A 59 -13.31 22.85 -3.03
C ARG A 59 -14.30 23.60 -3.91
N ASP A 60 -13.82 24.18 -4.99
CA ASP A 60 -14.54 25.08 -5.90
C ASP A 60 -15.31 24.35 -7.01
N ARG A 61 -15.25 23.02 -7.05
CA ARG A 61 -15.90 22.21 -8.08
C ARG A 61 -17.11 21.47 -7.51
N LEU A 62 -18.28 21.67 -8.12
CA LEU A 62 -19.45 20.83 -7.83
C LEU A 62 -19.14 19.38 -8.21
N ARG A 63 -19.42 18.47 -7.28
CA ARG A 63 -19.27 17.03 -7.51
C ARG A 63 -20.42 16.52 -8.38
N SER A 64 -20.09 15.85 -9.46
CA SER A 64 -21.00 15.05 -10.28
C SER A 64 -21.70 13.97 -9.44
N PRO A 65 -22.85 13.44 -9.90
CA PRO A 65 -23.50 12.31 -9.26
C PRO A 65 -22.57 11.12 -9.05
N ALA A 66 -21.73 10.80 -10.05
CA ALA A 66 -20.76 9.72 -9.98
C ALA A 66 -19.71 9.93 -8.88
N GLU A 67 -19.15 11.14 -8.75
CA GLU A 67 -18.17 11.46 -7.70
C GLU A 67 -18.79 11.37 -6.29
N ARG A 68 -20.05 11.77 -6.13
CA ARG A 68 -20.78 11.64 -4.86
C ARG A 68 -20.98 10.17 -4.49
N THR A 69 -21.42 9.36 -5.46
CA THR A 69 -21.59 7.91 -5.25
C THR A 69 -20.26 7.25 -4.93
N PHE A 70 -19.20 7.54 -5.69
CA PHE A 70 -17.86 7.03 -5.43
C PHE A 70 -17.35 7.41 -4.03
N THR A 71 -17.53 8.66 -3.62
CA THR A 71 -17.18 9.11 -2.26
C THR A 71 -17.97 8.32 -1.21
N GLY A 72 -19.25 8.05 -1.46
CA GLY A 72 -20.09 7.22 -0.58
C GLY A 72 -19.52 5.82 -0.42
N VAL A 73 -19.18 5.15 -1.52
CA VAL A 73 -18.58 3.82 -1.53
C VAL A 73 -17.23 3.83 -0.81
N LEU A 74 -16.35 4.79 -1.10
CA LEU A 74 -15.05 4.91 -0.43
C LEU A 74 -15.19 5.05 1.09
N ARG A 75 -16.16 5.83 1.57
CA ARG A 75 -16.39 6.02 3.02
C ARG A 75 -16.90 4.76 3.72
N MET A 76 -17.46 3.80 2.99
CA MET A 76 -17.82 2.49 3.55
C MET A 76 -16.60 1.60 3.79
N ILE A 77 -15.44 1.94 3.19
CA ILE A 77 -14.18 1.23 3.39
C ILE A 77 -13.51 1.78 4.66
N GLY A 78 -13.80 1.14 5.81
CA GLY A 78 -13.23 1.55 7.11
C GLY A 78 -11.78 1.10 7.34
N SER A 79 -11.35 0.01 6.69
CA SER A 79 -9.96 -0.47 6.72
C SER A 79 -9.62 -1.22 5.43
N TRP A 80 -8.40 -1.00 4.95
CA TRP A 80 -7.80 -1.62 3.78
C TRP A 80 -6.27 -1.69 4.03
N PRO A 81 -5.54 -2.73 3.59
CA PRO A 81 -6.06 -4.02 3.20
C PRO A 81 -6.47 -4.83 4.43
N ARG A 82 -7.53 -5.63 4.35
CA ARG A 82 -8.06 -6.37 5.52
C ARG A 82 -7.34 -7.69 5.78
N GLU A 83 -6.55 -8.15 4.81
CA GLU A 83 -6.12 -9.54 4.70
C GLU A 83 -4.67 -9.79 5.15
N LEU A 84 -3.90 -8.73 5.41
CA LEU A 84 -2.48 -8.88 5.77
C LEU A 84 -2.32 -9.05 7.28
N SER A 85 -2.11 -10.30 7.69
CA SER A 85 -1.59 -10.64 9.03
C SER A 85 -0.12 -11.00 8.89
N ALA A 86 0.78 -10.38 9.68
CA ALA A 86 2.16 -10.81 9.76
C ALA A 86 2.20 -12.24 10.34
N ARG A 87 2.86 -13.16 9.64
CA ARG A 87 3.14 -14.51 10.15
C ARG A 87 4.50 -14.54 10.83
#